data_AF-A0A0B7KL33-F1
#
_entry.id   AF-A0A0B7KL33-F1
#
_cell.length_a   1.000
_cell.length_b   1.000
_cell.length_c   1.000
_cell.angle_alpha   90.00
_cell.angle_beta   90.00
_cell.angle_gamma   90.00
#
_symmetry.space_group_name_H-M   'P 1'
#
loop_
_entity.id
_entity.type
_entity.pdbx_description
1 polymer ?
#
loop_
_entity_poly.entity_id
_entity_poly.type
_entity_poly.pdbx_seq_one_letter_code
_entity_poly.pdbx_strand_id
1 'polypeptide(L)'
;MSSRVSKQKKSESARDRAQRSEYILTHSFKVLPCSHCIEKETSCIIVPNIGRCTTCYRLGRSCDCSRSPISSIEKINKELSRLEDEESQAEAALAEAFARISRLRKIQKQLRKKGVEILKKGLDDMEALEEEERREAEEKNHREDLEHAQAREAELAFQIQSAYTTEAVDFSGFSFNPSMEDLFGDIAQGGITDPSSSGGTGESNISTSSGA
;
A
#
# COMPACT_ATOMS: atom_id res chain seq x y z
N MET A 1 99.41 -1.27 45.89
CA MET A 1 99.75 -0.90 44.50
C MET A 1 98.51 -1.11 43.65
N SER A 2 97.90 -0.05 43.12
CA SER A 2 96.66 -0.13 42.33
C SER A 2 97.00 0.11 40.87
N SER A 3 97.08 -0.96 40.07
CA SER A 3 97.36 -0.92 38.65
C SER A 3 96.14 -0.42 37.88
N ARG A 4 96.29 0.73 37.25
CA ARG A 4 95.26 1.39 36.43
C ARG A 4 95.11 0.63 35.12
N VAL A 5 94.02 -0.14 34.96
CA VAL A 5 93.66 -0.80 33.71
C VAL A 5 93.38 0.27 32.65
N SER A 6 94.22 0.34 31.62
CA SER A 6 94.02 1.21 30.46
C SER A 6 92.87 0.65 29.61
N LYS A 7 91.81 1.45 29.41
CA LYS A 7 90.68 1.07 28.54
C LYS A 7 91.18 0.85 27.12
N GLN A 8 90.92 -0.33 26.56
CA GLN A 8 91.22 -0.66 25.16
C GLN A 8 90.59 0.37 24.21
N LYS A 9 91.34 0.77 23.18
CA LYS A 9 90.83 1.66 22.13
C LYS A 9 89.66 0.97 21.42
N LYS A 10 88.51 1.65 21.34
CA LYS A 10 87.36 1.18 20.57
C LYS A 10 87.76 0.96 19.12
N SER A 11 87.20 -0.09 18.49
CA SER A 11 87.38 -0.36 17.07
C SER A 11 86.91 0.81 16.22
N GLU A 12 87.49 0.96 15.02
CA GLU A 12 87.15 2.02 14.07
C GLU A 12 85.65 2.04 13.76
N SER A 13 85.04 0.86 13.52
CA SER A 13 83.60 0.70 13.34
C SER A 13 82.76 1.18 14.53
N ALA A 14 83.25 1.03 15.77
CA ALA A 14 82.54 1.51 16.95
C ALA A 14 82.65 3.04 17.12
N ARG A 15 83.75 3.65 16.64
CA ARG A 15 83.92 5.11 16.62
C ARG A 15 83.07 5.76 15.53
N ASP A 16 83.07 5.20 14.32
CA ASP A 16 82.24 5.69 13.21
C ASP A 16 80.74 5.61 13.56
N ARG A 17 80.29 4.50 14.18
CA ARG A 17 78.91 4.39 14.68
C ARG A 17 78.56 5.45 15.73
N ALA A 18 79.50 5.79 16.62
CA ALA A 18 79.28 6.82 17.64
C ALA A 18 79.21 8.22 17.00
N GLN A 19 80.14 8.55 16.11
CA GLN A 19 80.19 9.83 15.42
C GLN A 19 78.95 10.05 14.53
N ARG A 20 78.52 9.02 13.79
CA ARG A 20 77.28 9.08 13.01
C ARG A 20 76.04 9.18 13.90
N SER A 21 76.02 8.55 15.07
CA SER A 21 74.89 8.71 16.01
C SER A 21 74.77 10.13 16.56
N GLU A 22 75.89 10.83 16.73
CA GLU A 22 75.93 12.23 17.17
C GLU A 22 75.47 13.18 16.05
N TYR A 23 75.88 12.92 14.81
CA TYR A 23 75.33 13.60 13.63
C TYR A 23 73.81 13.41 13.54
N ILE A 24 73.33 12.21 13.88
CA ILE A 24 71.89 11.92 13.88
C ILE A 24 71.16 12.75 14.93
N LEU A 25 71.69 12.87 16.14
CA LEU A 25 71.05 13.68 17.20
C LEU A 25 70.97 15.17 16.86
N THR A 26 71.89 15.69 16.06
CA THR A 26 71.94 17.12 15.70
C THR A 26 70.99 17.49 14.55
N HIS A 27 70.75 16.60 13.61
CA HIS A 27 69.97 16.87 12.39
C HIS A 27 68.66 16.08 12.31
N SER A 28 68.14 15.63 13.45
CA SER A 28 66.99 14.71 13.49
C SER A 28 65.67 15.38 13.84
N PHE A 29 64.61 14.69 13.45
CA PHE A 29 63.24 14.96 13.87
C PHE A 29 62.63 13.72 14.53
N LYS A 30 61.65 13.94 15.41
CA LYS A 30 60.89 12.86 16.05
C LYS A 30 59.86 12.31 15.05
N VAL A 31 59.81 11.00 14.92
CA VAL A 31 58.84 10.29 14.08
C VAL A 31 58.03 9.30 14.91
N LEU A 32 56.97 8.75 14.32
CA LEU A 32 56.28 7.61 14.89
C LEU A 32 57.27 6.48 15.24
N PRO A 33 57.16 5.87 16.42
CA PRO A 33 58.09 4.85 16.86
C PRO A 33 58.04 3.59 15.98
N CYS A 34 59.19 3.03 15.62
CA CYS A 34 59.24 1.69 14.99
C CYS A 34 58.87 0.61 16.01
N SER A 35 58.57 -0.59 15.53
CA SER A 35 58.25 -1.78 16.36
C SER A 35 59.16 -1.93 17.58
N HIS A 36 60.47 -1.80 17.38
CA HIS A 36 61.45 -1.91 18.47
C HIS A 36 61.43 -0.73 19.45
N CYS A 37 61.21 0.48 18.95
CA CYS A 37 61.08 1.67 19.79
C CYS A 37 59.78 1.64 20.60
N ILE A 38 58.70 1.04 20.07
CA ILE A 38 57.44 0.79 20.78
C ILE A 38 57.67 -0.17 21.95
N GLU A 39 58.29 -1.32 21.69
CA GLU A 39 58.59 -2.33 22.73
C GLU A 39 59.48 -1.80 23.86
N LYS A 40 60.33 -0.82 23.56
CA LYS A 40 61.26 -0.21 24.51
C LYS A 40 60.75 1.13 25.08
N GLU A 41 59.57 1.57 24.68
CA GLU A 41 58.99 2.87 25.06
C GLU A 41 59.99 4.04 24.85
N THR A 42 60.74 3.99 23.75
CA THR A 42 61.71 5.04 23.39
C THR A 42 61.24 5.82 22.17
N SER A 43 61.57 7.11 22.11
CA SER A 43 61.24 7.93 20.93
C SER A 43 62.08 7.52 19.71
N CYS A 44 61.44 7.21 18.56
CA CYS A 44 62.14 7.03 17.28
C CYS A 44 62.56 8.41 16.76
N ILE A 45 63.88 8.61 16.67
CA ILE A 45 64.51 9.85 16.20
C ILE A 45 65.27 9.50 14.92
N ILE A 46 64.93 10.14 13.80
CA ILE A 46 65.47 9.88 12.46
C ILE A 46 66.02 11.16 11.84
N VAL A 47 67.07 11.00 11.03
CA VAL A 47 67.58 12.04 10.12
C VAL A 47 67.01 11.81 8.72
N PRO A 48 66.64 12.87 7.99
CA PRO A 48 66.23 12.74 6.61
C PRO A 48 67.32 12.05 5.76
N ASN A 49 66.93 11.16 4.86
CA ASN A 49 67.82 10.31 4.03
C ASN A 49 68.50 9.13 4.74
N ILE A 50 68.35 8.96 6.05
CA ILE A 50 68.82 7.77 6.77
C ILE A 50 67.58 6.94 7.15
N GLY A 51 67.39 5.79 6.50
CA GLY A 51 66.24 4.89 6.74
C GLY A 51 66.24 4.18 8.10
N ARG A 52 67.04 4.62 9.07
CA ARG A 52 67.16 4.01 10.40
C ARG A 52 67.17 5.06 11.50
N CYS A 53 66.45 4.76 12.58
CA CYS A 53 66.44 5.59 13.77
C CYS A 53 67.73 5.46 14.58
N THR A 54 68.02 6.49 15.38
CA THR A 54 69.22 6.59 16.23
C THR A 54 69.42 5.33 17.08
N THR A 55 68.35 4.82 17.69
CA THR A 55 68.39 3.64 18.57
C THR A 55 68.75 2.38 17.78
N CYS A 56 68.05 2.10 16.67
CA CYS A 56 68.36 0.98 15.80
C CYS A 56 69.75 1.08 15.16
N TYR A 57 70.20 2.30 14.85
CA TYR A 57 71.53 2.56 14.28
C TYR A 57 72.64 2.22 15.28
N ARG A 58 72.49 2.61 16.55
CA ARG A 58 73.44 2.28 17.62
C ARG A 58 73.50 0.78 17.89
N LEU A 59 72.35 0.11 17.83
CA LEU A 59 72.22 -1.33 18.04
C LEU A 59 72.61 -2.17 16.80
N GLY A 60 72.78 -1.54 15.63
CA GLY A 60 73.12 -2.24 14.40
C GLY A 60 71.98 -3.12 13.84
N ARG A 61 70.71 -2.80 14.14
CA ARG A 61 69.53 -3.55 13.67
C ARG A 61 68.85 -2.87 12.48
N SER A 62 68.05 -3.63 11.73
CA SER A 62 67.09 -3.06 10.78
C SER A 62 66.05 -2.21 11.52
N CYS A 63 65.58 -1.15 10.87
CA CYS A 63 64.62 -0.23 11.44
C CYS A 63 63.38 -0.17 10.54
N ASP A 64 62.20 -0.34 11.12
CA ASP A 64 60.94 -0.31 10.38
C ASP A 64 60.39 1.10 10.19
N CYS A 65 61.04 2.14 10.73
CA CYS A 65 60.57 3.52 10.65
C CYS A 65 60.55 4.05 9.18
N SER A 66 61.13 3.35 8.18
CA SER A 66 60.98 3.67 6.74
C SER A 66 59.81 2.95 6.07
N ARG A 67 59.20 1.95 6.72
CA ARG A 67 58.04 1.21 6.22
C ARG A 67 56.77 1.92 6.68
N SER A 68 56.67 3.20 6.30
CA SER A 68 55.52 4.02 6.65
C SER A 68 54.24 3.37 6.10
N PRO A 69 53.23 3.10 6.95
CA PRO A 69 51.94 2.57 6.51
C PRO A 69 51.15 3.55 5.63
N ILE A 70 51.64 4.77 5.40
CA ILE A 70 50.95 5.81 4.62
C ILE A 70 50.61 5.33 3.21
N SER A 71 51.51 4.61 2.52
CA SER A 71 51.20 4.05 1.20
C SER A 71 50.17 2.92 1.23
N SER A 72 50.07 2.20 2.34
CA SER A 72 49.02 1.21 2.57
C SER A 72 47.68 1.88 2.91
N ILE A 73 47.71 3.00 3.65
CA ILE A 73 46.52 3.78 4.01
C ILE A 73 45.88 4.39 2.76
N GLU A 74 46.66 4.93 1.82
CA GLU A 74 46.12 5.44 0.55
C GLU A 74 45.41 4.35 -0.26
N LYS A 75 45.95 3.12 -0.27
CA LYS A 75 45.31 1.98 -0.93
C LYS A 75 44.01 1.58 -0.23
N ILE A 76 44.02 1.56 1.11
CA ILE A 76 42.83 1.27 1.91
C ILE A 76 41.75 2.31 1.67
N ASN A 77 42.09 3.61 1.66
CA ASN A 77 41.13 4.68 1.43
C ASN A 77 40.56 4.64 0.00
N LYS A 78 41.38 4.30 -1.00
CA LYS A 78 40.90 4.11 -2.37
C LYS A 78 39.92 2.94 -2.46
N GLU A 79 40.21 1.84 -1.78
CA GLU A 79 39.32 0.69 -1.76
C GLU A 79 38.05 0.97 -0.99
N LEU A 80 38.13 1.69 0.14
CA LEU A 80 36.97 2.14 0.90
C LEU A 80 36.06 3.02 0.04
N SER A 81 36.61 4.03 -0.64
CA SER A 81 35.85 4.89 -1.55
C SER A 81 35.21 4.09 -2.69
N ARG A 82 35.92 3.09 -3.25
CA ARG A 82 35.36 2.19 -4.26
C ARG A 82 34.16 1.41 -3.72
N LEU A 83 34.27 0.88 -2.52
CA LEU A 83 33.20 0.12 -1.87
C LEU A 83 32.00 0.99 -1.51
N GLU A 84 32.23 2.22 -1.03
CA GLU A 84 31.17 3.21 -0.75
C GLU A 84 30.41 3.58 -2.04
N ASP A 85 31.11 3.75 -3.17
CA ASP A 85 30.47 4.00 -4.46
C ASP A 85 29.66 2.79 -4.95
N GLU A 86 30.18 1.57 -4.76
CA GLU A 86 29.47 0.32 -5.09
C GLU A 86 28.22 0.12 -4.21
N GLU A 87 28.32 0.42 -2.91
CA GLU A 87 27.20 0.39 -1.96
C GLU A 87 26.12 1.40 -2.37
N SER A 88 26.50 2.64 -2.64
CA SER A 88 25.57 3.69 -3.06
C SER A 88 24.80 3.31 -4.35
N GLN A 89 25.49 2.70 -5.32
CA GLN A 89 24.86 2.21 -6.55
C GLN A 89 23.88 1.06 -6.28
N ALA A 90 24.25 0.13 -5.39
CA ALA A 90 23.37 -0.97 -5.00
C ALA A 90 22.11 -0.46 -4.27
N GLU A 91 22.26 0.52 -3.39
CA GLU A 91 21.14 1.16 -2.70
C GLU A 91 20.20 1.88 -3.67
N ALA A 92 20.74 2.62 -4.65
CA ALA A 92 19.95 3.28 -5.69
C ALA A 92 19.14 2.26 -6.52
N ALA A 93 19.76 1.14 -6.90
CA ALA A 93 19.07 0.07 -7.62
C ALA A 93 17.96 -0.59 -6.78
N LEU A 94 18.19 -0.79 -5.47
CA LEU A 94 17.16 -1.29 -4.56
C LEU A 94 15.99 -0.31 -4.44
N ALA A 95 16.27 1.00 -4.30
CA ALA A 95 15.23 2.02 -4.23
C ALA A 95 14.37 2.04 -5.51
N GLU A 96 14.99 1.92 -6.68
CA GLU A 96 14.27 1.81 -7.95
C GLU A 96 13.39 0.55 -8.01
N ALA A 97 13.93 -0.60 -7.60
CA ALA A 97 13.19 -1.86 -7.55
C ALA A 97 11.98 -1.76 -6.60
N PHE A 98 12.14 -1.17 -5.42
CA PHE A 98 11.03 -0.94 -4.48
C PHE A 98 9.98 0.01 -5.04
N ALA A 99 10.39 1.07 -5.74
CA ALA A 99 9.46 1.98 -6.41
C ALA A 99 8.67 1.26 -7.50
N ARG A 100 9.30 0.37 -8.26
CA ARG A 100 8.64 -0.46 -9.28
C ARG A 100 7.64 -1.44 -8.65
N ILE A 101 8.04 -2.16 -7.61
CA ILE A 101 7.15 -3.09 -6.88
C ILE A 101 5.94 -2.33 -6.32
N SER A 102 6.16 -1.14 -5.74
CA SER A 102 5.09 -0.32 -5.18
C SER A 102 4.08 0.12 -6.25
N ARG A 103 4.55 0.51 -7.45
CA ARG A 103 3.69 0.81 -8.60
C ARG A 103 2.87 -0.41 -9.03
N LEU A 104 3.51 -1.57 -9.18
CA LEU A 104 2.83 -2.81 -9.56
C LEU A 104 1.75 -3.21 -8.55
N ARG A 105 2.03 -3.07 -7.24
CA ARG A 105 1.03 -3.31 -6.19
C ARG A 105 -0.17 -2.38 -6.29
N LYS A 106 0.03 -1.10 -6.62
CA LYS A 106 -1.07 -0.14 -6.83
C LYS A 106 -1.92 -0.56 -8.03
N ILE A 107 -1.30 -0.88 -9.16
CA ILE A 107 -1.98 -1.35 -10.37
C ILE A 107 -2.78 -2.63 -10.08
N GLN A 108 -2.17 -3.59 -9.40
CA GLN A 108 -2.84 -4.85 -9.02
C GLN A 108 -4.08 -4.58 -8.16
N LYS A 109 -4.00 -3.68 -7.17
CA LYS A 109 -5.16 -3.30 -6.34
C LYS A 109 -6.26 -2.65 -7.18
N GLN A 110 -5.92 -1.77 -8.11
CA GLN A 110 -6.90 -1.13 -8.99
C GLN A 110 -7.57 -2.14 -9.93
N LEU A 111 -6.81 -3.06 -10.53
CA LEU A 111 -7.36 -4.11 -11.39
C LEU A 111 -8.28 -5.05 -10.62
N ARG A 112 -7.92 -5.44 -9.39
CA ARG A 112 -8.81 -6.23 -8.54
C ARG A 112 -10.11 -5.50 -8.22
N LYS A 113 -10.04 -4.21 -7.88
CA LYS A 113 -11.24 -3.39 -7.64
C LYS A 113 -12.13 -3.31 -8.88
N LYS A 114 -11.55 -3.00 -10.04
CA LYS A 114 -12.28 -2.95 -11.32
C LYS A 114 -12.90 -4.30 -11.68
N GLY A 115 -12.18 -5.40 -11.43
CA GLY A 115 -12.71 -6.75 -11.66
C GLY A 115 -13.95 -7.04 -10.81
N VAL A 116 -13.92 -6.69 -9.52
CA VAL A 116 -15.10 -6.83 -8.65
C VAL A 116 -16.25 -5.92 -9.08
N GLU A 117 -15.95 -4.68 -9.49
CA GLU A 117 -16.95 -3.72 -9.97
C GLU A 117 -17.65 -4.19 -11.25
N ILE A 118 -16.90 -4.72 -12.22
CA ILE A 118 -17.45 -5.31 -13.44
C ILE A 118 -18.34 -6.51 -13.12
N LEU A 119 -17.90 -7.39 -12.19
CA LEU A 119 -18.70 -8.54 -11.78
C LEU A 119 -20.00 -8.10 -11.10
N LYS A 120 -19.95 -7.11 -10.21
CA LYS A 120 -21.15 -6.55 -9.56
C LYS A 120 -22.10 -5.97 -10.58
N LYS A 121 -21.61 -5.10 -11.46
CA LYS A 121 -22.43 -4.51 -12.51
C LYS A 121 -23.07 -5.58 -13.40
N GLY A 122 -22.31 -6.62 -13.77
CA GLY A 122 -22.86 -7.73 -14.55
C GLY A 122 -23.95 -8.53 -13.82
N LEU A 123 -23.89 -8.63 -12.49
CA LEU A 123 -24.95 -9.25 -11.70
C LEU A 123 -26.16 -8.32 -11.56
N ASP A 124 -25.94 -7.04 -11.28
CA ASP A 124 -27.00 -6.04 -11.15
C ASP A 124 -27.77 -5.87 -12.48
N ASP A 125 -27.05 -5.84 -13.61
CA ASP A 125 -27.64 -5.77 -14.96
C ASP A 125 -28.51 -7.01 -15.27
N MET A 126 -28.11 -8.20 -14.81
CA MET A 126 -28.89 -9.44 -14.97
C MET A 126 -30.13 -9.46 -14.09
N GLU A 127 -30.02 -9.06 -12.82
CA GLU A 127 -31.14 -8.98 -11.89
C GLU A 127 -32.20 -7.97 -12.37
N ALA A 128 -31.77 -6.83 -12.93
CA ALA A 128 -32.67 -5.84 -13.50
C ALA A 128 -33.46 -6.39 -14.71
N LEU A 129 -32.82 -7.17 -15.58
CA LEU A 129 -33.47 -7.81 -16.72
C LEU A 129 -34.48 -8.88 -16.29
N GLU A 130 -34.12 -9.71 -15.29
CA GLU A 130 -35.05 -10.72 -14.74
C GLU A 130 -36.28 -10.08 -14.10
N GLU A 131 -36.11 -8.95 -13.40
CA GLU A 131 -37.23 -8.22 -12.81
C GLU A 131 -38.14 -7.55 -13.85
N GLU A 132 -37.55 -7.06 -14.94
CA GLU A 132 -38.32 -6.54 -16.07
C GLU A 132 -39.14 -7.64 -16.75
N GLU A 133 -38.55 -8.81 -17.02
CA GLU A 133 -39.26 -9.96 -17.59
C GLU A 133 -40.40 -10.43 -16.67
N ARG A 134 -40.17 -10.48 -15.35
CA ARG A 134 -41.19 -10.84 -14.36
C ARG A 134 -42.39 -9.89 -14.42
N ARG A 135 -42.13 -8.58 -14.45
CA ARG A 135 -43.16 -7.54 -14.51
C ARG A 135 -43.93 -7.60 -15.83
N GLU A 136 -43.26 -7.78 -16.96
CA GLU A 136 -43.92 -7.96 -18.26
C GLU A 136 -44.80 -9.22 -18.28
N ALA A 137 -44.35 -10.32 -17.67
CA ALA A 137 -45.12 -11.55 -17.55
C ALA A 137 -46.37 -11.35 -16.67
N GLU A 138 -46.24 -10.65 -15.54
CA GLU A 138 -47.35 -10.30 -14.66
C GLU A 138 -48.39 -9.41 -15.37
N GLU A 139 -47.94 -8.37 -16.09
CA GLU A 139 -48.82 -7.50 -16.88
C GLU A 139 -49.54 -8.27 -17.99
N LYS A 140 -48.83 -9.17 -18.66
CA LYS A 140 -49.42 -10.04 -19.69
C LYS A 140 -50.47 -10.97 -19.10
N ASN A 141 -50.16 -11.65 -17.99
CA ASN A 141 -51.11 -12.53 -17.31
C ASN A 141 -52.35 -11.76 -16.85
N HIS A 142 -52.16 -10.56 -16.28
CA HIS A 142 -53.28 -9.71 -15.86
C HIS A 142 -54.17 -9.30 -17.05
N ARG A 143 -53.58 -8.97 -18.20
CA ARG A 143 -54.34 -8.69 -19.43
C ARG A 143 -55.13 -9.90 -19.90
N GLU A 144 -54.51 -11.08 -19.93
CA GLU A 144 -55.17 -12.33 -20.31
C GLU A 144 -56.33 -12.67 -19.36
N ASP A 145 -56.17 -12.45 -18.05
CA ASP A 145 -57.23 -12.65 -17.06
C ASP A 145 -58.43 -11.73 -17.28
N LEU A 146 -58.19 -10.45 -17.60
CA LEU A 146 -59.23 -9.49 -17.93
C LEU A 146 -59.97 -9.87 -19.23
N GLU A 147 -59.23 -10.29 -20.26
CA GLU A 147 -59.82 -10.76 -21.52
C GLU A 147 -60.67 -12.02 -21.31
N HIS A 148 -60.19 -12.97 -20.51
CA HIS A 148 -60.95 -14.15 -20.12
C HIS A 148 -62.18 -13.83 -19.27
N ALA A 149 -62.11 -12.84 -18.37
CA ALA A 149 -63.26 -12.36 -17.62
C ALA A 149 -64.32 -11.72 -18.55
N GLN A 150 -63.90 -10.86 -19.46
CA GLN A 150 -64.78 -10.25 -20.47
C GLN A 150 -65.41 -11.29 -21.40
N ALA A 151 -64.65 -12.29 -21.83
CA ALA A 151 -65.17 -13.37 -22.66
C ALA A 151 -66.25 -14.18 -21.90
N ARG A 152 -66.01 -14.52 -20.62
CA ARG A 152 -67.02 -15.18 -19.78
C ARG A 152 -68.26 -14.31 -19.58
N GLU A 153 -68.10 -13.01 -19.35
CA GLU A 153 -69.22 -12.08 -19.24
C GLU A 153 -70.01 -11.99 -20.55
N ALA A 154 -69.34 -11.95 -21.70
CA ALA A 154 -69.98 -11.95 -23.02
C ALA A 154 -70.69 -13.27 -23.32
N GLU A 155 -70.11 -14.42 -22.93
CA GLU A 155 -70.76 -15.73 -23.02
C GLU A 155 -72.03 -15.78 -22.15
N LEU A 156 -71.97 -15.29 -20.92
CA LEU A 156 -73.13 -15.19 -20.04
C LEU A 156 -74.19 -14.23 -20.59
N ALA A 157 -73.78 -13.08 -21.13
CA ALA A 157 -74.70 -12.13 -21.77
C ALA A 157 -75.38 -12.74 -23.00
N PHE A 158 -74.64 -13.49 -23.82
CA PHE A 158 -75.20 -14.22 -24.96
C PHE A 158 -76.15 -15.34 -24.51
N GLN A 159 -75.83 -16.04 -23.43
CA GLN A 159 -76.70 -17.08 -22.88
C GLN A 159 -78.00 -16.50 -22.31
N ILE A 160 -77.93 -15.36 -21.60
CA ILE A 160 -79.12 -14.61 -21.16
C ILE A 160 -79.93 -14.18 -22.40
N GLN A 161 -79.25 -13.76 -23.48
CA GLN A 161 -79.88 -13.37 -24.75
C GLN A 161 -80.62 -14.46 -25.49
N SER A 162 -80.03 -15.63 -25.60
CA SER A 162 -80.77 -16.78 -26.13
C SER A 162 -81.95 -17.18 -25.24
N ALA A 163 -81.80 -17.13 -23.90
CA ALA A 163 -82.87 -17.48 -22.97
C ALA A 163 -84.09 -16.55 -23.03
N TYR A 164 -83.93 -15.28 -23.44
CA TYR A 164 -85.05 -14.35 -23.64
C TYR A 164 -85.63 -14.32 -25.07
N THR A 165 -85.16 -15.17 -25.99
CA THR A 165 -85.72 -15.26 -27.36
C THR A 165 -86.70 -16.41 -27.57
N THR A 166 -87.09 -17.12 -26.52
CA THR A 166 -88.32 -17.91 -26.50
C THR A 166 -89.31 -17.23 -25.55
N GLU A 167 -90.40 -16.75 -26.16
CA GLU A 167 -91.55 -16.05 -25.54
C GLU A 167 -91.42 -14.52 -25.47
N ALA A 168 -92.08 -13.85 -26.41
CA ALA A 168 -92.48 -12.46 -26.27
C ALA A 168 -93.34 -12.33 -25.00
N VAL A 169 -92.74 -11.87 -23.91
CA VAL A 169 -93.49 -11.53 -22.70
C VAL A 169 -94.21 -10.21 -22.95
N ASP A 170 -95.52 -10.31 -23.14
CA ASP A 170 -96.44 -9.19 -23.32
C ASP A 170 -96.56 -8.38 -22.01
N PHE A 171 -95.90 -7.21 -21.97
CA PHE A 171 -95.99 -6.27 -20.85
C PHE A 171 -97.28 -5.42 -20.85
N SER A 172 -98.32 -5.80 -21.62
CA SER A 172 -99.64 -5.13 -21.55
C SER A 172 -100.48 -5.54 -20.33
N GLY A 173 -99.93 -6.29 -19.38
CA GLY A 173 -100.63 -6.82 -18.21
C GLY A 173 -100.25 -6.23 -16.85
N PHE A 174 -99.33 -5.26 -16.76
CA PHE A 174 -98.98 -4.65 -15.47
C PHE A 174 -99.86 -3.43 -15.18
N SER A 175 -101.04 -3.69 -14.61
CA SER A 175 -101.94 -2.65 -14.12
C SER A 175 -101.29 -1.88 -12.97
N PHE A 176 -100.80 -0.70 -13.30
CA PHE A 176 -100.50 0.37 -12.35
C PHE A 176 -101.77 0.64 -11.54
N ASN A 177 -101.80 0.22 -10.27
CA ASN A 177 -102.90 0.52 -9.36
C ASN A 177 -102.51 1.77 -8.56
N PRO A 178 -103.10 2.95 -8.84
CA PRO A 178 -102.80 4.15 -8.09
C PRO A 178 -103.72 4.19 -6.87
N SER A 179 -103.24 3.72 -5.72
CA SER A 179 -103.76 4.18 -4.44
C SER A 179 -102.62 4.81 -3.66
N MET A 180 -102.61 6.13 -3.80
CA MET A 180 -101.79 7.13 -3.15
C MET A 180 -102.20 7.22 -1.67
N GLU A 181 -101.22 7.48 -0.80
CA GLU A 181 -101.33 7.93 0.60
C GLU A 181 -101.75 6.88 1.64
N ASP A 182 -100.75 6.18 2.19
CA ASP A 182 -100.50 6.11 3.64
C ASP A 182 -99.49 4.98 3.96
N LEU A 183 -98.17 5.23 3.84
CA LEU A 183 -97.13 4.53 4.64
C LEU A 183 -95.67 4.99 4.39
N PHE A 184 -95.40 6.29 4.25
CA PHE A 184 -94.01 6.78 4.34
C PHE A 184 -93.89 7.79 5.48
N GLY A 185 -94.02 7.25 6.70
CA GLY A 185 -93.42 7.84 7.89
C GLY A 185 -92.09 7.15 8.15
N ASP A 186 -91.04 7.95 8.21
CA ASP A 186 -89.75 7.68 8.85
C ASP A 186 -88.82 6.64 8.20
N ILE A 187 -87.73 7.13 7.61
CA ILE A 187 -86.38 7.09 8.22
C ILE A 187 -85.45 7.87 7.28
N ALA A 188 -85.28 9.14 7.61
CA ALA A 188 -84.06 9.88 7.31
C ALA A 188 -83.21 9.83 8.58
N GLN A 189 -82.05 9.14 8.53
CA GLN A 189 -80.88 9.44 9.38
C GLN A 189 -79.71 8.49 9.10
N GLY A 190 -78.51 9.08 8.93
CA GLY A 190 -77.20 8.43 8.94
C GLY A 190 -76.63 8.23 7.52
N GLY A 191 -75.64 8.98 7.03
CA GLY A 191 -74.42 9.42 7.69
C GLY A 191 -73.25 8.73 6.98
N ILE A 192 -72.68 9.36 5.94
CA ILE A 192 -71.31 9.89 5.92
C ILE A 192 -70.32 9.05 6.75
N THR A 193 -69.41 8.31 6.10
CA THR A 193 -67.96 8.32 6.39
C THR A 193 -67.19 7.65 5.24
N ASP A 194 -66.27 8.42 4.66
CA ASP A 194 -65.12 7.96 3.87
C ASP A 194 -64.17 7.07 4.70
N PRO A 195 -63.22 6.39 4.06
CA PRO A 195 -61.85 6.65 4.50
C PRO A 195 -60.93 7.00 3.33
N SER A 196 -60.36 8.20 3.45
CA SER A 196 -59.18 8.65 2.72
C SER A 196 -57.91 7.96 3.24
N SER A 197 -56.91 7.92 2.34
CA SER A 197 -55.49 8.18 2.64
C SER A 197 -54.61 7.05 3.19
N SER A 198 -53.71 6.55 2.33
CA SER A 198 -52.28 6.92 2.48
C SER A 198 -51.46 6.48 1.26
N GLY A 199 -51.22 7.43 0.35
CA GLY A 199 -50.05 7.41 -0.51
C GLY A 199 -48.92 8.18 0.17
N GLY A 200 -47.72 7.60 0.19
CA GLY A 200 -46.50 8.24 0.67
C GLY A 200 -45.31 7.77 -0.16
N THR A 201 -44.90 8.61 -1.11
CA THR A 201 -43.69 8.51 -1.93
C THR A 201 -42.48 9.17 -1.26
N GLY A 202 -41.28 8.71 -1.63
CA GLY A 202 -40.00 9.43 -1.49
C GLY A 202 -39.40 9.47 -0.07
N GLU A 203 -38.09 9.52 0.16
CA GLU A 203 -36.88 9.43 -0.67
C GLU A 203 -35.71 9.53 0.36
N SER A 204 -34.60 8.84 0.09
CA SER A 204 -33.21 9.12 0.53
C SER A 204 -32.91 9.66 1.94
N ASN A 205 -32.02 8.97 2.68
CA ASN A 205 -30.69 9.56 2.93
C ASN A 205 -29.68 8.55 3.50
N ILE A 206 -28.59 8.43 2.73
CA ILE A 206 -27.29 7.91 3.14
C ILE A 206 -26.64 8.97 4.05
N SER A 207 -26.11 8.56 5.20
CA SER A 207 -25.11 9.34 5.93
C SER A 207 -24.26 8.43 6.82
N THR A 208 -23.09 8.13 6.28
CA THR A 208 -21.87 7.74 6.96
C THR A 208 -21.50 8.69 8.11
N SER A 209 -21.05 8.13 9.25
CA SER A 209 -20.01 8.77 10.05
C SER A 209 -19.24 7.73 10.88
N SER A 210 -18.03 7.44 10.42
CA SER A 210 -16.92 7.03 11.28
C SER A 210 -16.41 8.24 12.07
N GLY A 211 -15.88 8.04 13.27
CA GLY A 211 -15.02 9.06 13.88
C GLY A 211 -14.76 8.91 15.37
N ALA A 212 -13.49 8.61 15.68
CA ALA A 212 -12.75 8.76 16.93
C ALA A 212 -12.96 7.72 18.05
#